data_AF-A0A934FH04-F1
#
_entry.id   AF-A0A934FH04-F1
#
_cell.length_a   1.000
_cell.length_b   1.000
_cell.length_c   1.000
_cell.angle_alpha   90.00
_cell.angle_beta   90.00
_cell.angle_gamma   90.00
#
_symmetry.space_group_name_H-M   'P 1'
#
loop_
_entity.id
_entity.type
_entity.pdbx_description
1 polymer ?
#
loop_
_entity_poly.entity_id
_entity_poly.type
_entity_poly.pdbx_seq_one_letter_code
_entity_poly.pdbx_strand_id
1 'polypeptide(L)' 'MSSTLHKELQSLITQPGPAALGPGSRPGTLAQADLIRALDELFRHHGPPAKAELIRALLLLWHDHHDASHTISQSI' A
#
# COMPACT_ATOMS: atom_id res chain seq x y z
N MET A 1 10.85 14.29 -13.78
CA MET A 1 9.96 15.06 -12.88
C MET A 1 9.11 14.06 -12.11
N SER A 2 9.26 13.98 -10.78
CA SER A 2 8.47 13.01 -10.01
C SER A 2 7.02 13.50 -9.90
N SER A 3 6.08 12.70 -10.41
CA SER A 3 4.64 13.01 -10.41
C SER A 3 4.11 13.23 -8.99
N THR A 4 3.13 14.11 -8.78
CA THR A 4 2.50 14.37 -7.47
C THR A 4 1.99 13.07 -6.83
N LEU A 5 1.41 12.17 -7.63
CA LEU A 5 0.99 10.83 -7.19
C LEU A 5 2.15 10.01 -6.58
N HIS A 6 3.36 10.10 -7.14
CA HIS A 6 4.50 9.35 -6.60
C HIS A 6 4.86 9.81 -5.18
N LYS A 7 4.81 11.12 -4.91
CA LYS A 7 5.09 11.66 -3.56
C LYS A 7 4.04 11.22 -2.55
N GLU A 8 2.77 11.21 -2.95
CA GLU A 8 1.66 10.76 -2.11
C GLU A 8 1.65 9.24 -1.89
N LEU A 9 2.05 8.44 -2.89
CA LEU A 9 2.27 7.00 -2.68
C LEU A 9 3.47 6.76 -1.76
N GLN A 10 4.54 7.56 -1.88
CA GLN A 10 5.71 7.44 -1.03
C GLN A 10 5.40 7.77 0.44
N SER A 11 4.46 8.68 0.72
CA SER A 11 4.06 8.99 2.10
C SER A 11 3.30 7.84 2.79
N LEU A 12 2.72 6.92 2.01
CA LEU A 12 2.10 5.69 2.54
C LEU A 12 3.13 4.62 2.92
N ILE A 13 4.39 4.76 2.51
CA ILE A 13 5.45 3.83 2.90
C ILE A 13 5.96 4.24 4.29
N THR A 14 5.33 3.71 5.34
CA THR A 14 5.65 4.04 6.74
C THR A 14 6.89 3.31 7.27
N GLN A 15 7.54 3.98 8.23
CA GLN A 15 8.87 3.83 8.87
C GLN A 15 9.92 2.81 8.37
N PRO A 16 11.20 3.24 8.26
CA PRO A 16 12.35 2.38 8.08
C PRO A 16 12.69 1.67 9.40
N GLY A 17 12.04 0.55 9.67
CA GLY A 17 12.39 -0.35 10.76
C GLY A 17 12.41 -1.79 10.25
N PRO A 18 13.23 -2.68 10.83
CA PRO A 18 13.17 -4.09 10.50
C PRO A 18 11.76 -4.64 10.77
N ALA A 19 11.37 -5.69 10.03
CA ALA A 19 10.13 -6.40 10.31
C ALA A 19 10.07 -6.77 11.80
N ALA A 20 8.90 -6.54 12.43
CA ALA A 20 8.71 -6.95 13.81
C ALA A 20 8.85 -8.48 13.87
N LEU A 21 9.65 -8.97 14.82
CA LEU A 21 9.75 -10.41 15.08
C LEU A 21 8.58 -10.80 15.97
N GLY A 22 7.48 -11.27 15.38
CA GLY A 22 6.29 -11.73 16.11
C GLY A 22 4.98 -11.49 15.34
N PRO A 23 3.83 -11.87 15.91
CA PRO A 23 2.52 -11.75 15.26
C PRO A 23 1.96 -10.31 15.27
N GLY A 24 2.66 -9.36 15.89
CA GLY A 24 2.21 -7.97 15.97
C GLY A 24 2.55 -7.19 14.70
N SER A 25 1.61 -6.37 14.22
CA SER A 25 1.85 -5.45 13.10
C SER A 25 2.94 -4.44 13.44
N ARG A 26 3.70 -4.02 12.43
CA ARG A 26 4.72 -2.97 12.58
C ARG A 26 4.09 -1.65 13.03
N PRO A 27 4.78 -0.85 13.89
CA PRO A 27 4.36 0.51 14.18
C PRO A 27 4.16 1.34 12.89
N GLY A 28 3.04 2.06 12.81
CA GLY A 28 2.69 2.83 11.61
C GLY A 28 1.95 2.02 10.53
N THR A 29 1.71 0.72 10.74
CA THR A 29 0.83 -0.06 9.87
C THR A 29 -0.58 0.51 9.88
N LEU A 30 -1.08 0.88 8.69
CA LEU A 30 -2.47 1.27 8.51
C LEU A 30 -3.35 0.02 8.50
N ALA A 31 -4.58 0.14 9.02
CA ALA A 31 -5.57 -0.91 8.83
C ALA A 31 -5.86 -1.09 7.33
N GLN A 32 -6.15 -2.34 6.92
CA GLN A 32 -6.38 -2.67 5.51
C GLN A 32 -7.43 -1.77 4.85
N ALA A 33 -8.54 -1.52 5.55
CA ALA A 33 -9.62 -0.68 5.05
C ALA A 33 -9.22 0.80 4.90
N ASP A 34 -8.37 1.33 5.78
CA ASP A 34 -7.87 2.70 5.69
C ASP A 34 -6.89 2.87 4.54
N LEU A 35 -5.99 1.89 4.34
CA LEU A 35 -5.07 1.89 3.21
C LEU A 35 -5.80 1.79 1.86
N ILE A 36 -6.78 0.89 1.76
CA ILE A 36 -7.62 0.73 0.56
C ILE A 36 -8.33 2.05 0.23
N ARG A 37 -8.94 2.69 1.24
CA ARG A 37 -9.64 3.97 1.06
C ARG A 37 -8.69 5.06 0.57
N ALA A 38 -7.50 5.18 1.19
CA ALA A 38 -6.50 6.15 0.79
C ALA A 38 -6.06 5.94 -0.67
N LEU A 39 -5.84 4.69 -1.09
CA LEU A 39 -5.48 4.38 -2.48
C LEU A 39 -6.61 4.69 -3.47
N ASP A 40 -7.86 4.37 -3.10
CA ASP A 40 -9.02 4.67 -3.94
C ASP A 40 -9.21 6.17 -4.13
N GLU A 41 -8.97 6.97 -3.09
CA GLU A 41 -9.00 8.43 -3.17
C GLU A 41 -7.87 8.98 -4.05
N LEU A 42 -6.64 8.49 -3.88
CA LEU A 42 -5.48 8.88 -4.70
C LEU A 42 -5.70 8.56 -6.18
N PHE A 43 -6.16 7.35 -6.49
CA PHE A 43 -6.41 6.93 -7.87
C PHE A 43 -7.61 7.66 -8.48
N ARG A 44 -8.60 8.07 -7.68
CA ARG A 44 -9.69 8.92 -8.15
C ARG A 44 -9.23 10.34 -8.45
N HIS A 45 -8.35 10.91 -7.63
CA HIS A 45 -7.86 12.27 -7.79
C HIS A 45 -6.88 12.42 -8.97
N HIS A 46 -5.93 11.49 -9.12
CA HIS A 46 -4.88 11.55 -10.13
C HIS A 46 -5.18 10.73 -11.39
N GLY A 47 -6.22 9.90 -11.36
CA GLY A 47 -6.47 8.84 -12.33
C GLY A 47 -5.73 7.55 -11.95
N PRO A 48 -6.32 6.37 -12.18
CA PRO A 48 -5.70 5.10 -11.84
C PRO A 48 -4.47 4.86 -12.73
N PRO A 49 -3.29 4.59 -12.16
CA PRO A 49 -2.12 4.24 -12.96
C PRO A 49 -2.32 2.87 -13.62
N ALA A 50 -1.62 2.61 -14.72
CA ALA A 50 -1.70 1.33 -15.44
C ALA A 50 -1.40 0.09 -14.56
N LYS A 51 -0.66 0.29 -13.46
CA LYS A 51 -0.28 -0.74 -12.49
C LYS A 51 -0.98 -0.56 -11.14
N ALA A 52 -2.21 -0.03 -11.12
CA ALA A 52 -2.94 0.27 -9.88
C ALA A 52 -3.04 -0.93 -8.93
N GLU A 53 -3.42 -2.11 -9.43
CA GLU A 53 -3.54 -3.31 -8.59
C GLU A 53 -2.20 -3.83 -8.08
N LEU A 54 -1.12 -3.69 -8.87
CA LEU A 54 0.23 -4.01 -8.40
C LEU A 54 0.69 -3.06 -7.28
N ILE A 55 0.38 -1.77 -7.41
CA ILE A 55 0.68 -0.76 -6.37
C ILE A 55 -0.13 -1.07 -5.10
N ARG A 56 -1.40 -1.46 -5.23
CA ARG A 56 -2.25 -1.89 -4.12
C ARG A 56 -1.70 -3.12 -3.42
N ALA A 57 -1.34 -4.16 -4.17
CA ALA A 57 -0.75 -5.38 -3.62
C ALA A 57 0.56 -5.09 -2.88
N LEU A 58 1.43 -4.25 -3.45
CA LEU A 58 2.70 -3.85 -2.85
C LEU A 58 2.51 -3.09 -1.53
N LEU A 59 1.59 -2.13 -1.48
CA LEU A 59 1.35 -1.36 -0.25
C LEU A 59 0.66 -2.21 0.81
N LEU A 60 -0.25 -3.12 0.44
CA LEU A 60 -0.82 -4.10 1.37
C LEU A 60 0.28 -4.98 1.98
N LEU A 61 1.21 -5.47 1.16
CA LEU A 61 2.37 -6.22 1.63
C LEU A 61 3.22 -5.37 2.59
N TRP A 62 3.47 -4.11 2.23
CA TRP A 62 4.25 -3.20 3.07
C TRP A 62 3.58 -2.94 4.43
N HIS A 63 2.25 -3.01 4.51
CA HIS A 63 1.46 -2.85 5.73
C HIS A 63 1.05 -4.18 6.39
N ASP A 64 1.83 -5.25 6.21
CA ASP A 64 1.62 -6.55 6.86
C ASP A 64 0.28 -7.25 6.49
N HIS A 65 -0.44 -6.79 5.47
CA HIS A 65 -1.69 -7.40 4.97
C HIS A 65 -1.39 -8.48 3.93
N HIS A 66 -0.64 -9.50 4.33
CA HIS A 66 -0.09 -10.54 3.44
C HIS A 66 -1.17 -11.29 2.66
N ASP A 67 -2.27 -11.69 3.29
CA ASP A 67 -3.34 -12.46 2.63
C ASP A 67 -4.04 -11.63 1.55
N ALA A 68 -4.32 -10.36 1.84
CA ALA A 68 -4.94 -9.44 0.89
C ALA A 68 -4.00 -9.14 -0.29
N SER A 69 -2.72 -8.90 0.00
CA SER A 69 -1.69 -8.72 -1.04
C SER A 69 -1.54 -9.97 -1.92
N HIS A 70 -1.53 -11.16 -1.31
CA HIS A 70 -1.43 -12.43 -2.01
C HIS A 70 -2.60 -12.65 -2.97
N THR A 71 -3.84 -12.39 -2.51
CA THR A 71 -5.05 -12.55 -3.31
C THR A 71 -5.01 -11.70 -4.58
N ILE A 72 -4.58 -10.44 -4.48
CA ILE A 72 -4.44 -9.55 -5.64
C ILE A 72 -3.32 -10.04 -6.55
N SER A 73 -2.17 -10.41 -5.98
CA SER A 73 -1.00 -10.85 -6.76
C SER A 73 -1.26 -12.12 -7.58
N GLN A 74 -2.15 -13.01 -7.13
CA GLN A 74 -2.57 -14.19 -7.89
C GLN A 74 -3.46 -13.89 -9.11
N SER A 75 -3.99 -12.66 -9.18
CA SER A 75 -4.93 -12.23 -10.20
C SER A 75 -4.33 -11.26 -11.22
N ILE A 76 -3.02 -10.98 -11.12
CA ILE A 76 -2.23 -10.13 -12.03
C ILE A 76 -1.30 -11.02 -12.86
#